data_AF-A0A521P4B5-F1
#
_entry.id   AF-A0A521P4B5-F1
#
_cell.length_a   1.000
_cell.length_b   1.000
_cell.length_c   1.000
_cell.angle_alpha   90.00
_cell.angle_beta   90.00
_cell.angle_gamma   90.00
#
_symmetry.space_group_name_H-M   'P 1'
#
loop_
_entity.id
_entity.type
_entity.pdbx_description
1 polymer ?
#
loop_
_entity_poly.entity_id
_entity_poly.type
_entity_poly.pdbx_seq_one_letter_code
_entity_poly.pdbx_strand_id
1 'polypeptide(L)'
;MMNFILRVILVMLGLVFAASLAVAVVLLAAVWGVRYAWGRLTGKPVTPWVMRFNPRSGFERFRSAAQPAEPSAADVANARARGESVRSPLLRERGGNVTDVQARPATRGE
;
A
#
# COMPACT_ATOMS: atom_id res chain seq x y z
N MET A 1 -28.23 -4.68 55.84
CA MET A 1 -27.76 -5.97 55.27
C MET A 1 -27.69 -5.97 53.75
N MET A 2 -28.77 -5.60 53.03
CA MET A 2 -28.82 -5.68 51.55
C MET A 2 -27.67 -4.96 50.82
N ASN A 3 -27.32 -3.73 51.24
CA ASN A 3 -26.22 -2.96 50.63
C ASN A 3 -24.85 -3.61 50.84
N PHE A 4 -24.65 -4.32 51.95
CA PHE A 4 -23.41 -5.03 52.21
C PHE A 4 -23.28 -6.24 51.29
N ILE A 5 -24.37 -7.03 51.18
CA ILE A 5 -24.43 -8.19 50.29
C ILE A 5 -24.21 -7.76 48.83
N LEU A 6 -24.87 -6.69 48.37
CA LEU A 6 -24.68 -6.15 47.03
C LEU A 6 -23.23 -5.72 46.78
N ARG A 7 -22.57 -5.05 47.73
CA ARG A 7 -21.16 -4.69 47.61
C ARG A 7 -20.26 -5.91 47.47
N VAL A 8 -20.46 -6.93 48.30
CA VAL A 8 -19.69 -8.18 48.23
C VAL A 8 -19.88 -8.88 46.88
N ILE A 9 -21.12 -8.96 46.39
CA ILE A 9 -21.43 -9.54 45.08
C ILE A 9 -20.74 -8.76 43.96
N LEU A 10 -20.80 -7.42 43.98
CA LEU A 10 -20.14 -6.59 42.97
C LEU A 10 -18.61 -6.76 43.00
N VAL A 11 -18.00 -6.86 44.19
CA VAL A 11 -16.57 -7.14 44.32
C VAL A 11 -16.22 -8.51 43.76
N MET A 12 -17.00 -9.54 44.07
CA MET A 12 -16.78 -10.89 43.52
C MET A 12 -16.95 -10.91 42.00
N LEU A 13 -17.96 -10.22 41.46
CA LEU A 13 -18.18 -10.12 40.02
C LEU A 13 -17.00 -9.42 39.33
N GLY A 14 -16.53 -8.31 39.91
CA GLY A 14 -15.35 -7.61 39.42
C GLY A 14 -14.09 -8.46 39.49
N LEU A 15 -13.92 -9.25 40.57
CA LEU A 15 -12.79 -10.16 40.73
C LEU A 15 -12.80 -11.28 39.69
N VAL A 16 -13.96 -11.91 39.47
CA VAL A 16 -14.14 -12.95 38.44
C VAL A 16 -13.87 -12.37 37.06
N PHE A 17 -14.36 -11.17 36.77
CA PHE A 17 -14.11 -10.48 35.50
C PHE A 17 -12.62 -10.18 35.30
N ALA A 18 -11.94 -9.64 36.32
CA ALA A 18 -10.51 -9.36 36.26
C ALA A 18 -9.68 -10.63 36.08
N ALA A 19 -10.03 -11.71 36.79
CA ALA A 19 -9.39 -13.01 36.63
C ALA A 19 -9.57 -13.57 35.22
N SER A 20 -10.78 -13.47 34.63
CA SER A 20 -11.04 -13.91 33.27
C SER A 20 -10.20 -13.13 32.24
N LEU A 21 -10.09 -11.81 32.42
CA LEU A 21 -9.28 -10.96 31.56
C LEU A 21 -7.80 -11.29 31.67
N ALA A 22 -7.30 -11.54 32.89
CA ALA A 22 -5.93 -11.97 33.11
C ALA A 22 -5.64 -13.29 32.40
N VAL A 23 -6.54 -14.28 32.49
CA VAL A 23 -6.43 -15.54 31.75
C VAL A 23 -6.42 -15.29 30.24
N ALA A 24 -7.30 -14.44 29.72
CA ALA A 24 -7.33 -14.10 28.29
C ALA A 24 -6.00 -13.50 27.81
N VAL A 25 -5.40 -12.60 28.58
CA VAL A 25 -4.09 -12.00 28.28
C VAL A 25 -2.98 -13.05 28.30
N VAL A 26 -2.96 -13.94 29.29
CA VAL A 26 -1.98 -15.03 29.38
C VAL A 26 -2.11 -15.97 28.18
N LEU A 27 -3.33 -16.34 27.79
CA LEU A 27 -3.55 -17.17 26.60
C LEU A 27 -3.08 -16.47 25.33
N LEU A 28 -3.40 -15.18 25.17
CA LEU A 28 -2.94 -14.38 24.03
C LEU A 28 -1.40 -14.34 23.97
N ALA A 29 -0.75 -14.08 25.11
CA ALA A 29 0.70 -14.06 25.23
C ALA A 29 1.31 -15.45 24.92
N ALA A 30 0.69 -16.54 25.36
CA ALA A 30 1.12 -17.89 25.05
C ALA A 30 1.03 -18.18 23.54
N VAL A 31 -0.09 -17.84 22.90
CA VAL A 31 -0.27 -17.99 21.44
C VAL A 31 0.82 -17.21 20.68
N TRP A 32 1.09 -15.97 21.09
CA TRP A 32 2.15 -15.15 20.50
C TRP A 32 3.55 -15.72 20.75
N GLY A 33 3.81 -16.18 21.98
CA GLY A 33 5.07 -16.80 22.36
C GLY A 33 5.36 -18.05 21.54
N VAL A 34 4.38 -18.94 21.39
CA VAL A 34 4.46 -20.13 20.52
C VAL A 34 4.70 -19.71 19.07
N ARG A 35 3.97 -18.71 18.56
CA ARG A 35 4.13 -18.23 17.19
C ARG A 35 5.52 -17.66 16.91
N TYR A 36 6.09 -16.94 17.86
CA TYR A 36 7.44 -16.38 17.78
C TYR A 36 8.50 -17.48 17.90
N ALA A 37 8.35 -18.36 18.87
CA ALA A 37 9.22 -19.53 19.06
C ALA A 37 9.21 -20.42 17.81
N TRP A 38 8.06 -20.61 17.16
CA TRP A 38 7.95 -21.34 15.90
C TRP A 38 8.80 -20.74 14.79
N GLY A 39 8.81 -19.41 14.64
CA GLY A 39 9.68 -18.73 13.69
C GLY A 39 11.17 -18.95 13.99
N ARG A 40 11.53 -18.98 15.28
CA ARG A 40 12.89 -19.29 15.73
C ARG A 40 13.28 -20.76 15.48
N LEU A 41 12.37 -21.69 15.74
CA LEU A 41 12.57 -23.14 15.59
C LEU A 41 12.63 -23.57 14.12
N THR A 42 11.77 -23.02 13.27
CA THR A 42 11.72 -23.39 11.83
C THR A 42 12.65 -22.57 10.95
N GLY A 43 13.28 -21.51 11.48
CA GLY A 43 14.13 -20.59 10.70
C GLY A 43 13.39 -19.80 9.63
N LYS A 44 12.06 -19.99 9.52
CA LYS A 44 11.20 -19.28 8.57
C LYS A 44 10.65 -18.03 9.25
N PRO A 45 10.78 -16.84 8.64
CA PRO A 45 10.26 -15.62 9.23
C PRO A 45 8.76 -15.74 9.48
N VAL A 46 8.32 -15.28 10.67
CA VAL A 46 6.91 -15.18 11.03
C VAL A 46 6.23 -14.28 10.00
N THR A 47 5.45 -14.86 9.09
CA THR A 47 4.65 -14.10 8.12
C THR A 47 3.76 -13.09 8.86
N PRO A 48 3.94 -11.78 8.62
CA PRO A 48 3.12 -10.77 9.27
C PRO A 48 1.70 -10.82 8.67
N TRP A 49 0.68 -10.77 9.52
CA TRP A 49 -0.73 -10.72 9.10
C TRP A 49 -1.18 -9.36 8.58
N VAL A 50 -0.26 -8.39 8.52
CA VAL A 50 -0.52 -7.11 7.87
C VAL A 50 -0.31 -7.22 6.38
N MET A 51 -1.32 -6.82 5.61
CA MET A 51 -1.19 -6.54 4.19
C MET A 51 -0.06 -5.51 4.03
N ARG A 52 1.05 -5.90 3.38
CA ARG A 52 2.17 -5.00 3.13
C ARG A 52 1.73 -3.93 2.14
N PHE A 53 1.22 -2.82 2.66
CA PHE A 53 0.90 -1.64 1.86
C PHE A 53 2.21 -0.93 1.56
N ASN A 54 2.72 -1.05 0.32
CA ASN A 54 3.87 -0.30 -0.13
C ASN A 54 3.36 1.02 -0.75
N PRO A 55 3.46 2.18 -0.06
CA PRO A 55 2.96 3.44 -0.61
C PRO A 55 3.66 3.85 -1.92
N ARG A 56 4.86 3.33 -2.19
CA ARG A 56 5.57 3.57 -3.46
C ARG A 56 5.04 2.74 -4.62
N SER A 57 4.37 1.60 -4.39
CA SER A 57 3.90 0.75 -5.50
C SER A 57 2.81 1.42 -6.33
N GLY A 58 2.00 2.30 -5.73
CA GLY A 58 1.02 3.10 -6.45
C GLY A 58 1.68 4.08 -7.43
N PHE A 59 2.71 4.80 -6.98
CA PHE A 59 3.46 5.74 -7.82
C PHE A 59 4.31 5.06 -8.88
N GLU A 60 4.85 3.88 -8.58
CA GLU A 60 5.64 3.12 -9.55
C GLU A 60 4.79 2.72 -10.77
N ARG A 61 3.51 2.38 -10.57
CA ARG A 61 2.58 2.11 -11.67
C ARG A 61 2.40 3.32 -12.61
N PHE A 62 2.32 4.52 -12.05
CA PHE A 62 2.21 5.75 -12.85
C PHE A 62 3.52 6.11 -13.55
N ARG A 63 4.68 5.89 -12.90
CA ARG A 63 5.99 6.04 -13.56
C ARG A 63 6.18 5.05 -14.69
N SER A 64 5.84 3.78 -14.49
CA SER A 64 5.90 2.77 -15.53
C SER A 64 4.92 3.04 -16.68
N ALA A 65 3.77 3.67 -16.40
CA ALA A 65 2.83 4.11 -17.43
C ALA A 65 3.27 5.41 -18.14
N ALA A 66 4.10 6.24 -17.50
CA ALA A 66 4.73 7.40 -18.09
C ALA A 66 5.97 7.05 -18.93
N GLN A 67 6.51 5.85 -18.78
CA GLN A 67 7.51 5.30 -19.68
C GLN A 67 6.81 4.96 -21.00
N PRO A 68 7.25 5.49 -22.16
CA PRO A 68 6.69 5.13 -23.44
C PRO A 68 6.71 3.61 -23.60
N ALA A 69 5.56 3.01 -23.87
CA ALA A 69 5.47 1.58 -24.12
C ALA A 69 6.40 1.23 -25.29
N GLU A 70 7.21 0.18 -25.11
CA GLU A 70 8.09 -0.30 -26.18
C GLU A 70 7.19 -0.68 -27.38
N PRO A 71 7.50 -0.19 -28.60
CA PRO A 71 6.62 -0.36 -29.74
C PRO A 71 6.36 -1.84 -30.00
N SER A 72 5.09 -2.22 -30.08
CA SER A 72 4.69 -3.61 -30.33
C SER A 72 5.18 -4.03 -31.72
N ALA A 73 5.43 -5.34 -31.91
CA ALA A 73 5.79 -5.89 -33.21
C ALA A 73 4.76 -5.54 -34.31
N ALA A 74 3.49 -5.34 -33.94
CA ALA A 74 2.44 -4.88 -34.83
C ALA A 74 2.62 -3.42 -35.26
N ASP A 75 3.06 -2.54 -34.35
CA ASP A 75 3.33 -1.12 -34.65
C ASP A 75 4.54 -0.99 -35.59
N VAL A 76 5.57 -1.81 -35.36
CA VAL A 76 6.75 -1.91 -36.22
C VAL A 76 6.39 -2.43 -37.61
N ALA A 77 5.51 -3.42 -37.70
CA ALA A 77 5.03 -3.96 -38.97
C ALA A 77 4.18 -2.94 -39.75
N ASN A 78 3.30 -2.20 -39.06
CA ASN A 78 2.45 -1.16 -39.66
C ASN A 78 3.28 0.03 -40.17
N ALA A 79 4.28 0.49 -39.40
CA ALA A 79 5.20 1.54 -39.84
C ALA A 79 5.99 1.12 -41.09
N ARG A 80 6.44 -0.14 -41.15
CA ARG A 80 7.13 -0.70 -42.32
C ARG A 80 6.22 -0.80 -43.55
N ALA A 81 4.95 -1.17 -43.36
CA ALA A 81 3.97 -1.25 -44.44
C ALA A 81 3.62 0.13 -45.03
N ARG A 82 3.70 1.20 -44.23
CA ARG A 82 3.54 2.60 -44.69
C ARG A 82 4.80 3.17 -45.36
N GLY A 83 5.87 2.39 -45.49
CA GLY A 83 7.14 2.83 -46.09
C GLY A 83 7.99 3.72 -45.17
N GLU A 84 7.66 3.84 -43.88
CA GLU A 84 8.49 4.54 -42.91
C GLU A 84 9.69 3.66 -42.53
N SER A 85 10.91 4.12 -42.83
CA SER A 85 12.13 3.41 -42.45
C SER A 85 12.33 3.51 -40.94
N VAL A 86 12.39 2.36 -40.26
CA VAL A 86 12.55 2.26 -38.80
C VAL A 86 13.99 2.63 -38.42
N ARG A 87 14.29 3.93 -38.48
CA ARG A 87 15.40 4.56 -37.75
C ARG A 87 14.77 5.57 -36.81
N SER A 88 14.37 5.07 -35.64
CA SER A 88 13.95 5.83 -34.46
C SER A 88 12.81 6.87 -34.70
N PRO A 89 11.55 6.53 -34.38
CA PRO A 89 10.42 7.48 -34.45
C PRO A 89 10.47 8.60 -33.40
N LEU A 90 11.49 8.65 -32.54
CA LEU A 90 11.58 9.58 -31.41
C LEU A 90 11.85 11.04 -31.80
N LEU A 91 11.88 11.37 -33.10
CA LEU A 91 12.10 12.73 -33.57
C LEU A 91 10.89 13.38 -34.25
N ARG A 92 9.73 12.70 -34.34
CA ARG A 92 8.56 13.21 -35.08
C ARG A 92 7.39 13.68 -34.23
N GLU A 93 7.55 13.82 -32.91
CA GLU A 93 6.61 14.58 -32.06
C GLU A 93 7.25 15.83 -31.45
N ARG A 94 7.95 16.61 -32.29
CA ARG A 94 8.31 18.00 -31.97
C ARG A 94 7.75 18.97 -33.02
N GLY A 95 6.46 18.85 -33.33
CA GLY A 95 5.83 19.61 -34.42
C GLY A 95 4.36 19.99 -34.26
N GLY A 96 3.73 19.68 -33.12
CA GLY A 96 2.41 20.22 -32.78
C GLY A 96 2.58 21.34 -31.76
N ASN A 97 2.94 22.54 -32.21
CA ASN A 97 2.90 23.72 -31.35
C ASN A 97 1.43 24.07 -31.08
N VAL A 98 0.85 23.50 -30.01
CA VAL A 98 -0.51 23.80 -29.56
C VAL A 98 -0.49 25.20 -28.93
N THR A 99 -0.77 26.20 -29.76
CA THR A 99 -0.83 27.63 -29.40
C THR A 99 -2.21 28.07 -28.92
N ASP A 100 -2.92 27.24 -28.15
CA ASP A 100 -4.26 27.62 -27.65
C ASP A 100 -4.21 28.24 -26.24
N VAL A 101 -3.04 28.28 -25.60
CA VAL A 101 -2.88 28.82 -24.25
C VAL A 101 -1.65 29.74 -24.18
N GLN A 102 -1.88 31.05 -24.27
CA GLN A 102 -0.91 32.05 -23.79
C GLN A 102 -1.17 32.33 -22.32
N ALA A 103 -0.12 32.24 -21.49
CA ALA A 103 -0.20 32.71 -20.11
C ALA A 103 -0.44 34.23 -20.10
N ARG A 104 -1.48 34.67 -19.38
CA ARG A 104 -1.76 36.10 -19.17
C ARG A 104 -0.51 36.74 -18.52
N PRO A 105 0.09 37.80 -19.10
CA PRO A 105 1.25 38.42 -18.51
C PRO A 105 0.90 38.92 -17.11
N ALA A 106 1.66 38.47 -16.12
CA ALA A 106 1.55 38.98 -14.77
C ALA A 106 1.99 40.45 -14.79
N THR A 107 1.04 41.37 -14.62
CA THR A 107 1.34 42.76 -14.29
C THR A 107 2.17 42.75 -13.02
N ARG A 108 3.48 42.98 -13.16
CA ARG A 108 4.34 43.37 -12.04
C ARG A 108 3.85 44.77 -11.65
N GLY A 109 2.99 44.81 -10.63
CA GLY A 109 2.62 46.05 -9.98
C GLY A 109 3.87 46.68 -9.37
N GLU A 110 4.07 47.95 -9.69
CA GLU A 110 4.89 48.86 -8.90
C GLU A 110 4.09 49.33 -7.67
#